data_AF-A0A0M3IYE1-F1
#
_entry.id   AF-A0A0M3IYE1-F1
#
_cell.length_a   1.000
_cell.length_b   1.000
_cell.length_c   1.000
_cell.angle_alpha   90.00
_cell.angle_beta   90.00
_cell.angle_gamma   90.00
#
_symmetry.space_group_name_H-M   'P 1'
#
loop_
_entity.id
_entity.type
_entity.pdbx_description
1 polymer ?
#
loop_
_entity_poly.entity_id
_entity_poly.type
_entity_poly.pdbx_seq_one_letter_code
_entity_poly.pdbx_strand_id
1 'polypeptide(L)'
;MSIPPSRAHSEVFSASQYGAASQPIRPSRRINHFILPTFILSIVGLACLWALWYYLSFTSVFPYHHRVFYCRDIYLYLPNFRPEDFQVYVSYALLYVLGFLLPVVVILIGEIMFWLFSTRPRKTVYANCGECKIHLFTRRVIRFIGIFMFGALITQIFVHTIKLMTGYQRPYFLSLCNVNMSMCTAPLEHSPSPSPALACNYRNADDLRYAWLSFPSLHAAFSSYSCVFASLYIYYMITLRGAPLLRPFLIFGFMGLTLVDSFSRINGYKNHWRDIWVGWLIGFFIAFFLCHSVLCFQEVYHEIVERVNVIEERLSPFFQWFRLPRVHAPSLKEEYV
;
A
#
# COMPACT_ATOMS: atom_id res chain seq x y z
N MET A 1 -27.76 78.86 -46.68
CA MET A 1 -27.48 77.66 -45.85
C MET A 1 -28.84 77.15 -45.41
N SER A 2 -29.48 76.19 -46.09
CA SER A 2 -29.13 74.79 -46.37
C SER A 2 -30.11 73.89 -45.60
N ILE A 3 -31.23 73.61 -46.29
CA ILE A 3 -31.97 72.34 -46.42
C ILE A 3 -32.58 71.66 -45.16
N PRO A 4 -33.80 71.08 -45.28
CA PRO A 4 -34.72 70.79 -44.18
C PRO A 4 -34.83 69.27 -43.90
N PRO A 5 -36.02 68.71 -43.62
CA PRO A 5 -36.40 67.98 -42.42
C PRO A 5 -36.16 66.46 -42.50
N SER A 6 -36.18 65.73 -41.38
CA SER A 6 -36.32 64.26 -41.42
C SER A 6 -37.62 63.80 -40.78
N ARG A 7 -38.51 63.32 -41.66
CA ARG A 7 -39.67 62.49 -41.37
C ARG A 7 -39.30 61.07 -41.79
N ALA A 8 -39.54 60.11 -40.89
CA ALA A 8 -39.76 58.67 -41.08
C ALA A 8 -38.81 57.86 -41.98
N HIS A 9 -38.28 56.74 -41.48
CA HIS A 9 -38.50 55.44 -42.10
C HIS A 9 -38.06 54.29 -41.17
N SER A 10 -38.94 53.31 -41.06
CA SER A 10 -38.73 51.98 -40.51
C SER A 10 -37.68 51.22 -41.33
N GLU A 11 -36.66 50.68 -40.68
CA GLU A 11 -35.79 49.68 -41.30
C GLU A 11 -36.01 48.29 -40.68
N VAL A 12 -36.50 47.44 -41.57
CA VAL A 12 -36.48 45.99 -41.59
C VAL A 12 -35.10 45.49 -41.13
N PHE A 13 -35.04 44.75 -40.01
CA PHE A 13 -33.82 44.01 -39.69
C PHE A 13 -33.72 42.78 -40.58
N SER A 14 -32.88 42.97 -41.60
CA SER A 14 -32.45 42.02 -42.59
C SER A 14 -31.92 40.73 -41.97
N ALA A 15 -32.46 39.61 -42.44
CA ALA A 15 -31.85 38.30 -42.32
C ALA A 15 -30.59 38.28 -43.21
N SER A 16 -29.42 38.48 -42.60
CA SER A 16 -28.14 37.87 -42.99
C SER A 16 -26.99 38.61 -42.31
N GLN A 17 -26.50 38.07 -41.20
CA GLN A 17 -25.12 38.39 -40.80
C GLN A 17 -24.53 37.23 -40.00
N TYR A 18 -23.75 36.46 -40.75
CA TYR A 18 -22.62 35.62 -40.36
C TYR A 18 -22.87 34.46 -39.41
N GLY A 19 -22.57 33.28 -39.96
CA GLY A 19 -22.18 32.13 -39.17
C GLY A 19 -21.12 32.53 -38.16
N ALA A 20 -21.51 32.56 -36.90
CA ALA A 20 -20.57 32.45 -35.80
C ALA A 20 -19.96 31.06 -35.91
N ALA A 21 -18.73 31.00 -36.41
CA ALA A 21 -17.89 29.83 -36.30
C ALA A 21 -17.91 29.41 -34.83
N SER A 22 -18.52 28.26 -34.55
CA SER A 22 -18.43 27.57 -33.27
C SER A 22 -16.94 27.32 -33.02
N GLN A 23 -16.29 28.17 -32.24
CA GLN A 23 -14.94 27.90 -31.79
C GLN A 23 -14.99 26.55 -31.05
N PRO A 24 -14.16 25.56 -31.42
CA PRO A 24 -14.06 24.35 -30.63
C PRO A 24 -13.56 24.79 -29.25
N ILE A 25 -14.40 24.62 -28.23
CA ILE A 25 -14.02 24.76 -26.83
C ILE A 25 -12.85 23.80 -26.63
N ARG A 26 -11.62 24.33 -26.69
CA ARG A 26 -10.41 23.55 -26.39
C ARG A 26 -10.60 23.07 -24.95
N PRO A 27 -10.49 21.76 -24.67
CA PRO A 27 -10.62 21.28 -23.30
C PRO A 27 -9.59 22.02 -22.45
N SER A 28 -10.07 22.81 -21.48
CA SER A 28 -9.21 23.51 -20.54
C SER A 28 -8.31 22.48 -19.87
N ARG A 29 -7.00 22.55 -20.16
CA ARG A 29 -6.00 21.70 -19.52
C ARG A 29 -5.96 22.09 -18.05
N ARG A 30 -6.67 21.37 -17.19
CA ARG A 30 -6.52 21.49 -15.74
C ARG A 30 -5.14 20.95 -15.34
N ILE A 31 -4.18 21.86 -15.18
CA ILE A 31 -2.84 21.54 -14.68
C ILE A 31 -2.93 21.48 -13.15
N ASN A 32 -2.60 20.31 -12.57
CA ASN A 32 -2.51 20.17 -11.12
C ASN A 32 -1.07 20.45 -10.66
N HIS A 33 -0.83 21.69 -10.22
CA HIS A 33 0.50 22.15 -9.79
C HIS A 33 1.05 21.40 -8.57
N PHE A 34 0.18 20.82 -7.72
CA PHE A 34 0.59 20.10 -6.52
C PHE A 34 1.10 18.67 -6.75
N ILE A 35 0.89 18.08 -7.95
CA ILE A 35 1.27 16.68 -8.19
C ILE A 35 2.79 16.49 -8.14
N LEU A 36 3.54 17.39 -8.77
CA LEU A 36 4.98 17.25 -8.93
C LEU A 36 5.73 17.46 -7.60
N PRO A 37 5.44 18.51 -6.80
CA PRO A 37 6.03 18.65 -5.47
C PRO A 37 5.69 17.48 -4.54
N THR A 38 4.43 17.02 -4.53
CA THR A 38 4.01 15.88 -3.69
C THR A 38 4.73 14.60 -4.09
N PHE A 39 4.94 14.38 -5.40
CA PHE A 39 5.67 13.22 -5.90
C PHE A 39 7.16 13.27 -5.50
N ILE A 40 7.81 14.43 -5.61
CA ILE A 40 9.20 14.62 -5.18
C ILE A 40 9.32 14.36 -3.67
N LEU A 41 8.44 14.96 -2.85
CA LEU A 41 8.40 14.73 -1.41
C LEU A 41 8.21 13.24 -1.06
N SER A 42 7.38 12.54 -1.82
CA SER A 42 7.15 11.09 -1.62
C SER A 42 8.41 10.26 -1.92
N ILE A 43 9.15 10.59 -3.00
CA ILE A 43 10.41 9.92 -3.34
C ILE A 43 11.47 10.19 -2.27
N VAL A 44 11.64 11.45 -1.87
CA VAL A 44 12.61 11.83 -0.83
C VAL A 44 12.27 11.13 0.49
N GLY A 45 11.00 11.16 0.90
CA GLY A 45 10.54 10.46 2.09
C GLY A 45 10.80 8.95 2.05
N LEU A 46 10.53 8.30 0.90
CA LEU A 46 10.80 6.87 0.72
C LEU A 46 12.30 6.56 0.79
N ALA A 47 13.15 7.41 0.20
CA ALA A 47 14.60 7.25 0.27
C ALA A 47 15.13 7.38 1.70
N CYS A 48 14.62 8.35 2.48
CA CYS A 48 14.96 8.50 3.90
C CYS A 48 14.55 7.26 4.72
N LEU A 49 13.35 6.73 4.49
CA LEU A 49 12.90 5.50 5.15
C LEU A 49 13.75 4.29 4.76
N TRP A 50 14.13 4.18 3.49
CA TRP A 50 15.00 3.10 3.04
C TRP A 50 16.37 3.16 3.71
N ALA A 51 16.96 4.35 3.79
CA ALA A 51 18.23 4.55 4.49
C ALA A 51 18.10 4.15 5.97
N LEU A 52 17.07 4.63 6.67
CA LEU A 52 16.82 4.28 8.07
C LEU A 52 16.65 2.77 8.28
N TRP A 53 15.85 2.11 7.43
CA TRP A 53 15.69 0.67 7.44
C TRP A 53 17.02 -0.06 7.24
N TYR A 54 17.83 0.35 6.27
CA TYR A 54 19.14 -0.24 6.00
C TYR A 54 20.07 -0.15 7.23
N TYR A 55 20.16 1.02 7.87
CA TYR A 55 20.98 1.18 9.07
C TYR A 55 20.46 0.32 10.23
N LEU A 56 19.14 0.21 10.42
CA LEU A 56 18.54 -0.62 11.48
C LEU A 56 18.72 -2.13 11.24
N SER A 57 18.69 -2.58 9.98
CA SER A 57 18.72 -4.00 9.62
C SER A 57 20.13 -4.56 9.50
N PHE A 58 21.03 -3.83 8.82
CA PHE A 58 22.33 -4.37 8.40
C PHE A 58 23.52 -3.79 9.13
N THR A 59 23.34 -2.73 9.93
CA THR A 59 24.45 -2.13 10.67
C THR A 59 24.29 -2.30 12.17
N SER A 60 25.42 -2.32 12.87
CA SER A 60 25.51 -2.39 14.33
C SER A 60 25.58 -1.00 14.98
N VAL A 61 25.32 0.08 14.22
CA VAL A 61 25.39 1.48 14.67
C VAL A 61 24.48 1.71 15.87
N PHE A 62 23.30 1.10 15.86
CA PHE A 62 22.36 1.19 16.98
C PHE A 62 22.62 0.07 18.01
N PRO A 63 22.92 0.43 19.28
CA PRO A 63 23.01 -0.55 20.35
C PRO A 63 21.63 -1.14 20.64
N TYR A 64 21.60 -2.37 21.13
CA TYR A 64 20.38 -3.00 21.62
C TYR A 64 20.42 -3.12 23.13
N HIS A 65 19.25 -3.24 23.74
CA HIS A 65 19.15 -3.41 25.18
C HIS A 65 19.66 -4.80 25.59
N HIS A 66 20.70 -4.87 26.40
CA HIS A 66 21.22 -6.12 26.94
C HIS A 66 20.40 -6.56 28.15
N ARG A 67 19.34 -7.33 27.90
CA ARG A 67 18.50 -7.89 28.95
C ARG A 67 19.24 -8.99 29.72
N VAL A 68 19.14 -8.96 31.04
CA VAL A 68 19.62 -10.04 31.93
C VAL A 68 18.85 -11.33 31.61
N PHE A 69 19.53 -12.48 31.63
CA PHE A 69 18.92 -13.79 31.46
C PHE A 69 19.23 -14.70 32.65
N TYR A 70 18.43 -15.76 32.79
CA TYR A 70 18.67 -16.82 33.76
C TYR A 70 19.60 -17.86 33.13
N CYS A 71 20.66 -18.24 33.82
CA CYS A 71 21.66 -19.17 33.29
C CYS A 71 21.12 -20.61 33.14
N ARG A 72 20.08 -20.97 33.91
CA ARG A 72 19.43 -22.30 33.89
C ARG A 72 18.00 -22.29 33.35
N ASP A 73 17.68 -21.38 32.44
CA ASP A 73 16.35 -21.34 31.81
C ASP A 73 16.19 -22.45 30.76
N ILE A 74 15.31 -23.41 31.03
CA ILE A 74 15.01 -24.52 30.11
C ILE A 74 14.39 -23.99 28.81
N TYR A 75 13.61 -22.92 28.85
CA TYR A 75 12.95 -22.36 27.67
C TYR A 75 13.91 -21.62 26.73
N LEU A 76 15.12 -21.27 27.20
CA LEU A 76 16.17 -20.64 26.39
C LEU A 76 17.30 -21.61 26.00
N TYR A 77 17.21 -22.89 26.41
CA TYR A 77 18.18 -23.95 26.13
C TYR A 77 17.71 -24.91 25.03
N LEU A 78 16.87 -24.44 24.10
CA LEU A 78 16.43 -25.24 22.96
C LEU A 78 17.54 -25.40 21.91
N PRO A 79 17.52 -26.47 21.09
CA PRO A 79 18.57 -26.74 20.13
C PRO A 79 18.63 -25.66 19.04
N ASN A 80 19.84 -25.24 18.69
CA ASN A 80 20.09 -24.32 17.58
C ASN A 80 20.13 -25.05 16.24
N PHE A 81 18.96 -25.31 15.65
CA PHE A 81 18.86 -25.90 14.33
C PHE A 81 19.47 -25.01 13.24
N ARG A 82 20.17 -25.67 12.31
CA ARG A 82 20.71 -25.06 11.10
C ARG A 82 19.71 -25.14 9.96
N PRO A 83 19.89 -24.32 8.89
CA PRO A 83 19.05 -24.36 7.70
C PRO A 83 18.80 -25.77 7.14
N GLU A 84 19.83 -26.64 7.17
CA GLU A 84 19.73 -28.04 6.73
C GLU A 84 18.82 -28.94 7.59
N ASP A 85 18.57 -28.58 8.85
CA ASP A 85 17.81 -29.42 9.80
C ASP A 85 16.30 -29.18 9.72
N PHE A 86 15.86 -28.15 8.98
CA PHE A 86 14.45 -27.80 8.88
C PHE A 86 13.76 -28.54 7.73
N GLN A 87 12.58 -29.10 8.02
CA GLN A 87 11.70 -29.59 6.96
C GLN A 87 11.18 -28.44 6.08
N VAL A 88 10.89 -27.29 6.67
CA VAL A 88 10.44 -26.07 5.99
C VAL A 88 11.11 -24.88 6.66
N TYR A 89 12.12 -24.31 6.01
CA TYR A 89 12.82 -23.11 6.47
C TYR A 89 12.55 -21.93 5.55
N VAL A 90 12.03 -20.85 6.11
CA VAL A 90 11.93 -19.57 5.41
C VAL A 90 13.10 -18.69 5.83
N SER A 91 14.01 -18.44 4.88
CA SER A 91 15.12 -17.51 5.07
C SER A 91 14.67 -16.06 4.94
N TYR A 92 15.45 -15.12 5.47
CA TYR A 92 15.18 -13.68 5.29
C TYR A 92 15.19 -13.27 3.81
N ALA A 93 16.05 -13.88 3.00
CA ALA A 93 16.09 -13.64 1.56
C ALA A 93 14.76 -14.04 0.90
N LEU A 94 14.25 -15.24 1.22
CA LEU A 94 12.97 -15.71 0.68
C LEU A 94 11.80 -14.84 1.14
N LEU A 95 11.79 -14.46 2.42
CA LEU A 95 10.81 -13.53 2.99
C LEU A 95 10.80 -12.20 2.23
N TYR A 96 11.95 -11.58 2.00
CA TYR A 96 12.02 -10.29 1.29
C TYR A 96 11.63 -10.43 -0.17
N VAL A 97 12.14 -11.43 -0.87
CA VAL A 97 11.79 -11.66 -2.28
C VAL A 97 10.29 -11.85 -2.43
N LEU A 98 9.68 -12.79 -1.70
CA LEU A 98 8.24 -13.05 -1.83
C LEU A 98 7.40 -11.91 -1.27
N GLY A 99 7.77 -11.37 -0.12
CA GLY A 99 7.02 -10.32 0.56
C GLY A 99 6.96 -9.02 -0.22
N PHE A 100 8.01 -8.65 -0.96
CA PHE A 100 8.00 -7.48 -1.84
C PHE A 100 7.44 -7.79 -3.24
N LEU A 101 7.79 -8.95 -3.82
CA LEU A 101 7.43 -9.26 -5.20
C LEU A 101 5.94 -9.60 -5.35
N LEU A 102 5.39 -10.45 -4.47
CA LEU A 102 4.03 -10.97 -4.65
C LEU A 102 2.97 -9.85 -4.66
N PRO A 103 2.94 -8.90 -3.70
CA PRO A 103 1.96 -7.82 -3.74
C PRO A 103 2.13 -6.92 -4.97
N VAL A 104 3.36 -6.65 -5.41
CA VAL A 104 3.62 -5.85 -6.62
C VAL A 104 3.10 -6.56 -7.86
N VAL A 105 3.33 -7.87 -8.00
CA VAL A 105 2.79 -8.66 -9.11
C VAL A 105 1.26 -8.65 -9.10
N VAL A 106 0.63 -8.82 -7.94
CA VAL A 106 -0.83 -8.74 -7.80
C VAL A 106 -1.37 -7.38 -8.22
N ILE A 107 -0.71 -6.29 -7.82
CA ILE A 107 -1.07 -4.92 -8.24
C ILE A 107 -0.95 -4.78 -9.76
N LEU A 108 0.16 -5.22 -10.36
CA LEU A 108 0.38 -5.13 -11.81
C LEU A 108 -0.69 -5.91 -12.58
N ILE A 109 -0.99 -7.15 -12.17
CA ILE A 109 -2.04 -7.96 -12.80
C ILE A 109 -3.40 -7.28 -12.66
N GLY A 110 -3.74 -6.79 -11.46
CA GLY A 110 -5.01 -6.11 -11.21
C GLY A 110 -5.19 -4.86 -12.08
N GLU A 111 -4.15 -4.02 -12.19
CA GLU A 111 -4.17 -2.82 -13.01
C GLU A 111 -4.18 -3.13 -14.52
N ILE A 112 -3.49 -4.18 -14.97
CA ILE A 112 -3.53 -4.64 -16.37
C ILE A 112 -4.92 -5.18 -16.71
N MET A 113 -5.52 -5.99 -15.84
CA MET A 113 -6.89 -6.46 -15.99
C MET A 113 -7.88 -5.29 -16.07
N PHE A 114 -7.73 -4.31 -15.18
CA PHE A 114 -8.55 -3.10 -15.22
C PHE A 114 -8.34 -2.35 -16.55
N TRP A 115 -7.12 -2.24 -17.04
CA TRP A 115 -6.84 -1.56 -18.31
C TRP A 115 -7.43 -2.28 -19.54
N LEU A 116 -7.39 -3.62 -19.57
CA LEU A 116 -7.91 -4.44 -20.66
C LEU A 116 -9.44 -4.53 -20.68
N PHE A 117 -10.06 -4.70 -19.52
CA PHE A 117 -11.50 -4.99 -19.41
C PHE A 117 -12.37 -3.78 -19.04
N SER A 118 -11.78 -2.64 -18.65
CA SER A 118 -12.55 -1.44 -18.31
C SER A 118 -12.94 -0.66 -19.58
N THR A 119 -14.25 -0.58 -19.81
CA THR A 119 -14.87 0.21 -20.89
C THR A 119 -15.12 1.68 -20.51
N ARG A 120 -14.67 2.12 -19.33
CA ARG A 120 -14.91 3.50 -18.84
C ARG A 120 -14.00 4.52 -19.55
N PRO A 121 -14.49 5.76 -19.80
CA PRO A 121 -13.72 6.79 -20.50
C PRO A 121 -12.43 7.14 -19.72
N ARG A 122 -11.31 7.15 -20.45
CA ARG A 122 -9.96 7.32 -19.90
C ARG A 122 -9.68 8.80 -19.60
N LYS A 123 -9.73 9.21 -18.33
CA LYS A 123 -9.30 10.56 -17.92
C LYS A 123 -7.76 10.64 -17.97
N THR A 124 -7.21 11.34 -18.96
CA THR A 124 -5.80 11.72 -19.01
C THR A 124 -5.58 13.03 -18.24
N VAL A 125 -4.60 13.05 -17.32
CA VAL A 125 -4.26 14.25 -16.54
C VAL A 125 -2.87 14.71 -16.98
N TYR A 126 -2.74 15.99 -17.29
CA TYR A 126 -1.48 16.61 -17.66
C TYR A 126 -0.72 17.03 -16.39
N ALA A 127 0.55 16.64 -16.29
CA ALA A 127 1.42 17.09 -15.20
C ALA A 127 1.90 18.53 -15.44
N ASN A 128 2.52 19.15 -14.42
CA ASN A 128 3.02 20.53 -14.45
C ASN A 128 4.17 20.77 -15.46
N CYS A 129 4.69 19.71 -16.10
CA CYS A 129 5.59 19.83 -17.24
C CYS A 129 4.73 19.77 -18.52
N GLY A 130 4.71 20.87 -19.29
CA GLY A 130 3.76 21.14 -20.39
C GLY A 130 3.60 20.06 -21.47
N GLU A 131 4.45 19.03 -21.47
CA GLU A 131 4.46 17.91 -22.41
C GLU A 131 4.42 16.51 -21.75
N CYS A 132 4.53 16.40 -20.42
CA CYS A 132 4.49 15.09 -19.74
C CYS A 132 3.04 14.60 -19.57
N LYS A 133 2.58 13.78 -20.51
CA LYS A 133 1.32 13.03 -20.40
C LYS A 133 1.53 11.84 -19.46
N ILE A 134 1.04 11.92 -18.23
CA ILE A 134 1.03 10.75 -17.33
C ILE A 134 -0.24 9.94 -17.63
N HIS A 135 -0.07 8.72 -18.13
CA HIS A 135 -1.17 7.80 -18.32
C HIS A 135 -1.78 7.42 -16.96
N LEU A 136 -3.12 7.34 -16.91
CA LEU A 136 -3.86 6.98 -15.70
C LEU A 136 -3.39 5.64 -15.10
N PHE A 137 -3.04 4.68 -15.95
CA PHE A 137 -2.46 3.40 -15.58
C PHE A 137 -1.15 3.56 -14.79
N THR A 138 -0.16 4.24 -15.37
CA THR A 138 1.15 4.48 -14.74
C THR A 138 1.00 5.20 -13.40
N ARG A 139 0.10 6.20 -13.33
CA ARG A 139 -0.20 6.91 -12.08
C ARG A 139 -0.75 5.98 -11.00
N ARG A 140 -1.70 5.10 -11.34
CA ARG A 140 -2.30 4.15 -10.39
C ARG A 140 -1.26 3.13 -9.91
N VAL A 141 -0.52 2.51 -10.82
CA VAL A 141 0.54 1.55 -10.49
C VAL A 141 1.57 2.16 -9.55
N ILE A 142 2.12 3.33 -9.89
CA ILE A 142 3.11 4.04 -9.06
C ILE A 142 2.54 4.37 -7.67
N ARG A 143 1.28 4.79 -7.60
CA ARG A 143 0.62 5.10 -6.32
C ARG A 143 0.48 3.85 -5.44
N PHE A 144 -0.07 2.75 -5.96
CA PHE A 144 -0.27 1.54 -5.16
C PHE A 144 1.07 0.92 -4.72
N ILE A 145 2.04 0.84 -5.63
CA ILE A 145 3.39 0.36 -5.30
C ILE A 145 4.04 1.30 -4.27
N GLY A 146 3.96 2.62 -4.45
CA GLY A 146 4.53 3.59 -3.52
C GLY A 146 3.96 3.46 -2.11
N ILE A 147 2.64 3.31 -1.97
CA ILE A 147 1.98 3.10 -0.67
C ILE A 147 2.39 1.77 -0.05
N PHE A 148 2.43 0.71 -0.86
CA PHE A 148 2.87 -0.61 -0.42
C PHE A 148 4.31 -0.57 0.12
N MET A 149 5.24 0.04 -0.63
CA MET A 149 6.65 0.16 -0.24
C MET A 149 6.81 1.03 1.02
N PHE A 150 6.06 2.13 1.12
CA PHE A 150 6.06 2.97 2.31
C PHE A 150 5.65 2.16 3.56
N GLY A 151 4.52 1.46 3.51
CA GLY A 151 4.06 0.65 4.64
C GLY A 151 4.96 -0.54 4.94
N ALA A 152 5.57 -1.15 3.93
CA ALA A 152 6.54 -2.22 4.09
C ALA A 152 7.76 -1.72 4.90
N LEU A 153 8.34 -0.60 4.51
CA LEU A 153 9.48 -0.01 5.22
C LEU A 153 9.12 0.40 6.64
N ILE A 154 7.97 1.06 6.84
CA ILE A 154 7.49 1.44 8.17
C ILE A 154 7.30 0.22 9.07
N THR A 155 6.69 -0.85 8.57
CA THR A 155 6.51 -2.11 9.33
C THR A 155 7.85 -2.68 9.77
N GLN A 156 8.84 -2.72 8.87
CA GLN A 156 10.15 -3.24 9.20
C GLN A 156 10.91 -2.34 10.19
N ILE A 157 10.91 -1.02 9.98
CA ILE A 157 11.52 -0.06 10.90
C ILE A 157 10.92 -0.22 12.29
N PHE A 158 9.59 -0.27 12.40
CA PHE A 158 8.90 -0.41 13.67
C PHE A 158 9.30 -1.69 14.42
N VAL A 159 9.35 -2.83 13.72
CA VAL A 159 9.80 -4.10 14.30
C VAL A 159 11.26 -4.05 14.74
N HIS A 160 12.15 -3.51 13.90
CA HIS A 160 13.56 -3.38 14.26
C HIS A 160 13.75 -2.46 15.47
N THR A 161 13.04 -1.34 15.54
CA THR A 161 13.06 -0.45 16.71
C THR A 161 12.63 -1.18 17.98
N ILE A 162 11.50 -1.91 17.97
CA ILE A 162 11.05 -2.66 19.15
C ILE A 162 12.06 -3.75 19.54
N LYS A 163 12.65 -4.45 18.56
CA LYS A 163 13.71 -5.44 18.81
C LYS A 163 14.89 -4.82 19.57
N LEU A 164 15.39 -3.69 19.09
CA LEU A 164 16.51 -3.00 19.70
C LEU A 164 16.17 -2.47 21.10
N MET A 165 14.96 -1.96 21.31
CA MET A 165 14.51 -1.44 22.60
C MET A 165 14.29 -2.54 23.64
N THR A 166 13.80 -3.71 23.24
CA THR A 166 13.40 -4.76 24.18
C THR A 166 14.49 -5.79 24.47
N GLY A 167 15.30 -6.16 23.46
CA GLY A 167 16.42 -7.08 23.66
C GLY A 167 16.03 -8.47 24.18
N TYR A 168 14.88 -9.01 23.77
CA TYR A 168 14.45 -10.35 24.17
C TYR A 168 15.24 -11.45 23.48
N GLN A 169 15.81 -12.35 24.29
CA GLN A 169 16.53 -13.53 23.83
C GLN A 169 15.62 -14.50 23.06
N ARG A 170 16.20 -15.27 22.14
CA ARG A 170 15.53 -16.35 21.40
C ARG A 170 15.53 -17.66 22.20
N PRO A 171 14.61 -18.59 21.89
CA PRO A 171 14.53 -19.87 22.60
C PRO A 171 15.80 -20.74 22.54
N TYR A 172 16.67 -20.58 21.53
CA TYR A 172 17.95 -21.32 21.45
C TYR A 172 19.15 -20.55 22.04
N PHE A 173 18.95 -19.39 22.65
CA PHE A 173 20.01 -18.46 23.04
C PHE A 173 21.11 -19.09 23.92
N LEU A 174 20.73 -19.85 24.97
CA LEU A 174 21.71 -20.43 25.89
C LEU A 174 22.51 -21.56 25.23
N SER A 175 21.90 -22.30 24.30
CA SER A 175 22.60 -23.34 23.52
C SER A 175 23.71 -22.74 22.65
N LEU A 176 23.49 -21.55 22.07
CA LEU A 176 24.49 -20.84 21.29
C LEU A 176 25.56 -20.19 22.19
N CYS A 177 25.11 -19.52 23.26
CA CYS A 177 25.95 -18.77 24.20
C CYS A 177 27.00 -19.66 24.90
N ASN A 178 26.67 -20.94 25.13
CA ASN A 178 27.47 -21.89 25.91
C ASN A 178 27.90 -21.28 27.26
N VAL A 179 26.91 -21.13 28.14
CA VAL A 179 27.00 -20.33 29.36
C VAL A 179 28.11 -20.83 30.29
N ASN A 180 28.97 -19.91 30.76
CA ASN A 180 29.90 -20.19 31.83
C ASN A 180 29.22 -20.00 33.19
N MET A 181 28.94 -21.13 33.87
CA MET A 181 28.22 -21.13 35.15
C MET A 181 28.96 -20.41 36.28
N SER A 182 30.28 -20.24 36.20
CA SER A 182 31.04 -19.49 37.22
C SER A 182 30.76 -17.98 37.22
N MET A 183 30.27 -17.46 36.09
CA MET A 183 29.94 -16.03 35.92
C MET A 183 28.49 -15.73 36.31
N CYS A 184 27.70 -16.75 36.63
CA CYS A 184 26.31 -16.61 37.04
C CYS A 184 26.24 -16.29 38.54
N THR A 185 25.52 -15.22 38.88
CA THR A 185 25.45 -14.69 40.24
C THR A 185 24.33 -15.33 41.04
N ALA A 186 24.61 -15.77 42.27
CA ALA A 186 23.61 -16.22 43.24
C ALA A 186 22.78 -15.01 43.75
N PRO A 187 21.52 -15.18 44.20
CA PRO A 187 20.81 -16.45 44.49
C PRO A 187 19.93 -16.98 43.34
N LEU A 188 19.74 -16.21 42.27
CA LEU A 188 18.83 -16.54 41.15
C LEU A 188 19.57 -17.03 39.89
N GLU A 189 20.88 -17.29 39.98
CA GLU A 189 21.75 -17.76 38.88
C GLU A 189 21.59 -16.88 37.61
N HIS A 190 21.63 -15.56 37.80
CA HIS A 190 21.50 -14.59 36.73
C HIS A 190 22.83 -14.27 36.06
N SER A 191 22.75 -13.95 34.75
CA SER A 191 23.87 -13.35 34.02
C SER A 191 24.34 -12.05 34.68
N PRO A 192 25.64 -11.73 34.63
CA PRO A 192 26.18 -10.55 35.28
C PRO A 192 25.60 -9.26 34.70
N SER A 193 25.28 -8.29 35.56
CA SER A 193 24.88 -6.94 35.18
C SER A 193 26.03 -5.97 35.48
N PRO A 194 26.34 -4.98 34.61
CA PRO A 194 25.54 -4.50 33.48
C PRO A 194 25.80 -5.21 32.14
N SER A 195 26.72 -6.18 32.08
CA SER A 195 27.15 -6.83 30.84
C SER A 195 26.86 -8.35 30.80
N PRO A 196 25.61 -8.76 30.49
CA PRO A 196 25.19 -10.17 30.43
C PRO A 196 26.01 -11.04 29.47
N ALA A 197 26.59 -10.44 28.42
CA ALA A 197 27.39 -11.14 27.42
C ALA A 197 28.66 -11.78 27.97
N LEU A 198 29.18 -11.33 29.12
CA LEU A 198 30.36 -11.91 29.75
C LEU A 198 30.15 -13.35 30.25
N ALA A 199 28.89 -13.77 30.45
CA ALA A 199 28.58 -15.16 30.80
C ALA A 199 28.58 -16.09 29.57
N CYS A 200 28.68 -15.58 28.35
CA CYS A 200 28.75 -16.38 27.13
C CYS A 200 30.20 -16.67 26.73
N ASN A 201 30.52 -17.94 26.49
CA ASN A 201 31.82 -18.34 25.93
C ASN A 201 31.89 -18.10 24.40
N TYR A 202 30.74 -18.00 23.75
CA TYR A 202 30.62 -17.81 22.31
C TYR A 202 31.05 -16.41 21.85
N ARG A 203 31.88 -16.33 20.80
CA ARG A 203 32.59 -15.09 20.41
C ARG A 203 32.04 -14.38 19.18
N ASN A 204 31.18 -15.00 18.36
CA ASN A 204 30.66 -14.33 17.16
C ASN A 204 29.56 -13.33 17.55
N ALA A 205 29.87 -12.03 17.39
CA ALA A 205 29.01 -10.94 17.83
C ALA A 205 27.70 -10.85 17.02
N ASP A 206 27.73 -11.16 15.72
CA ASP A 206 26.55 -11.04 14.85
C ASP A 206 25.52 -12.13 15.14
N ASP A 207 25.97 -13.37 15.32
CA ASP A 207 25.11 -14.50 15.70
C ASP A 207 24.52 -14.30 17.10
N LEU A 208 25.31 -13.75 18.03
CA LEU A 208 24.87 -13.45 19.38
C LEU A 208 23.86 -12.29 19.39
N ARG A 209 24.10 -11.23 18.60
CA ARG A 209 23.13 -10.14 18.38
C ARG A 209 21.83 -10.69 17.80
N TYR A 210 21.92 -11.57 16.80
CA TYR A 210 20.74 -12.18 16.21
C TYR A 210 19.95 -13.00 17.24
N ALA A 211 20.64 -13.77 18.10
CA ALA A 211 20.04 -14.54 19.19
C ALA A 211 19.42 -13.66 20.30
N TRP A 212 19.84 -12.40 20.43
CA TRP A 212 19.31 -11.43 21.40
C TRP A 212 18.07 -10.64 20.93
N LEU A 213 17.69 -10.76 19.65
CA LEU A 213 16.66 -9.92 19.02
C LEU A 213 15.47 -10.76 18.53
N SER A 214 14.74 -11.37 19.47
CA SER A 214 13.57 -12.21 19.19
C SER A 214 12.29 -11.41 18.93
N PHE A 215 11.93 -10.50 19.84
CA PHE A 215 10.61 -9.88 19.91
C PHE A 215 10.54 -8.50 19.23
N PRO A 216 9.51 -8.20 18.42
CA PRO A 216 8.53 -9.11 17.81
C PRO A 216 9.12 -9.81 16.57
N SER A 217 8.46 -10.83 16.03
CA SER A 217 8.97 -11.53 14.85
C SER A 217 8.84 -10.69 13.57
N LEU A 218 9.98 -10.40 12.92
CA LEU A 218 10.01 -9.69 11.62
C LEU A 218 9.33 -10.49 10.51
N HIS A 219 9.54 -11.82 10.50
CA HIS A 219 8.89 -12.72 9.56
C HIS A 219 7.37 -12.54 9.63
N ALA A 220 6.80 -12.76 10.82
CA ALA A 220 5.36 -12.64 11.04
C ALA A 220 4.82 -11.24 10.72
N ALA A 221 5.51 -10.18 11.12
CA ALA A 221 5.05 -8.81 10.86
C ALA A 221 5.07 -8.44 9.39
N PHE A 222 6.15 -8.75 8.67
CA PHE A 222 6.27 -8.38 7.27
C PHE A 222 5.42 -9.27 6.37
N SER A 223 5.37 -10.60 6.61
CA SER A 223 4.52 -11.50 5.83
C SER A 223 3.03 -11.20 6.02
N SER A 224 2.59 -10.93 7.25
CA SER A 224 1.20 -10.52 7.51
C SER A 224 0.86 -9.17 6.88
N TYR A 225 1.75 -8.18 6.94
CA TYR A 225 1.56 -6.90 6.23
C TYR A 225 1.36 -7.11 4.73
N SER A 226 2.27 -7.85 4.08
CA SER A 226 2.19 -8.12 2.65
C SER A 226 0.94 -8.90 2.27
N CYS A 227 0.57 -9.90 3.06
CA CYS A 227 -0.65 -10.69 2.87
C CYS A 227 -1.90 -9.83 2.99
N VAL A 228 -2.03 -9.02 4.04
CA VAL A 228 -3.22 -8.19 4.28
C VAL A 228 -3.34 -7.12 3.21
N PHE A 229 -2.24 -6.46 2.83
CA PHE A 229 -2.26 -5.48 1.74
C PHE A 229 -2.70 -6.10 0.42
N ALA A 230 -2.10 -7.23 0.02
CA ALA A 230 -2.47 -7.93 -1.21
C ALA A 230 -3.93 -8.41 -1.16
N SER A 231 -4.39 -8.93 -0.03
CA SER A 231 -5.76 -9.42 0.15
C SER A 231 -6.79 -8.30 0.03
N LEU A 232 -6.54 -7.15 0.68
CA LEU A 232 -7.41 -5.97 0.57
C LEU A 232 -7.41 -5.44 -0.86
N TYR A 233 -6.25 -5.38 -1.53
CA TYR A 233 -6.18 -4.98 -2.93
C TYR A 233 -7.02 -5.92 -3.83
N ILE A 234 -6.86 -7.24 -3.69
CA ILE A 234 -7.65 -8.24 -4.45
C ILE A 234 -9.13 -8.06 -4.19
N TYR A 235 -9.53 -7.88 -2.93
CA TYR A 235 -10.92 -7.76 -2.53
C TYR A 235 -11.60 -6.54 -3.18
N TYR A 236 -10.95 -5.37 -3.14
CA TYR A 236 -11.53 -4.11 -3.62
C TYR A 236 -11.36 -3.90 -5.14
N MET A 237 -10.21 -4.26 -5.71
CA MET A 237 -9.86 -3.86 -7.09
C MET A 237 -10.20 -4.93 -8.12
N ILE A 238 -10.06 -6.21 -7.78
CA ILE A 238 -10.20 -7.30 -8.75
C ILE A 238 -11.66 -7.76 -8.80
N THR A 239 -12.40 -7.31 -9.81
CA THR A 239 -13.80 -7.70 -10.03
C THR A 239 -13.96 -8.76 -11.12
N LEU A 240 -13.74 -10.03 -10.76
CA LEU A 240 -13.97 -11.16 -11.67
C LEU A 240 -15.46 -11.54 -11.67
N ARG A 241 -16.15 -11.39 -12.80
CA ARG A 241 -17.57 -11.79 -12.98
C ARG A 241 -17.76 -13.29 -13.24
N GLY A 242 -16.74 -13.98 -13.76
CA GLY A 242 -16.83 -15.40 -14.16
C GLY A 242 -16.22 -16.41 -13.17
N ALA A 243 -15.58 -15.97 -12.09
CA ALA A 243 -14.90 -16.84 -11.14
C ALA A 243 -15.06 -16.33 -9.69
N PRO A 244 -16.24 -16.52 -9.07
CA PRO A 244 -16.53 -15.97 -7.74
C PRO A 244 -15.62 -16.53 -6.64
N LEU A 245 -15.15 -17.78 -6.78
CA LEU A 245 -14.27 -18.43 -5.80
C LEU A 245 -12.79 -18.04 -5.93
N LEU A 246 -12.39 -17.40 -7.03
CA LEU A 246 -10.97 -17.08 -7.24
C LEU A 246 -10.44 -16.05 -6.23
N ARG A 247 -11.27 -15.06 -5.85
CA ARG A 247 -10.89 -14.06 -4.85
C ARG A 247 -10.62 -14.66 -3.47
N PRO A 248 -11.57 -15.39 -2.85
CA PRO A 248 -11.31 -16.01 -1.55
C PRO A 248 -10.17 -17.04 -1.64
N PHE A 249 -10.05 -17.80 -2.74
CA PHE A 249 -8.93 -18.74 -2.93
C PHE A 249 -7.57 -18.04 -2.89
N LEU A 250 -7.40 -16.93 -3.62
CA LEU A 250 -6.14 -16.16 -3.60
C LEU A 250 -5.85 -15.61 -2.21
N ILE A 251 -6.86 -15.05 -1.53
CA ILE A 251 -6.73 -14.50 -0.17
C ILE A 251 -6.29 -15.61 0.81
N PHE A 252 -6.97 -16.76 0.80
CA PHE A 252 -6.58 -17.90 1.63
C PHE A 252 -5.19 -18.44 1.28
N GLY A 253 -4.78 -18.38 0.00
CA GLY A 253 -3.42 -18.70 -0.43
C GLY A 253 -2.37 -17.80 0.23
N PHE A 254 -2.56 -16.48 0.20
CA PHE A 254 -1.66 -15.53 0.87
C PHE A 254 -1.63 -15.71 2.40
N MET A 255 -2.78 -15.99 3.00
CA MET A 255 -2.87 -16.32 4.43
C MET A 255 -2.08 -17.60 4.73
N GLY A 256 -2.24 -18.65 3.91
CA GLY A 256 -1.48 -19.89 4.04
C GLY A 256 0.03 -19.69 3.98
N LEU A 257 0.52 -18.88 3.03
CA LEU A 257 1.95 -18.55 2.94
C LEU A 257 2.47 -17.84 4.20
N THR A 258 1.68 -16.92 4.76
CA THR A 258 2.00 -16.20 6.00
C THR A 258 2.07 -17.14 7.20
N LEU A 259 1.15 -18.10 7.28
CA LEU A 259 1.15 -19.13 8.32
C LEU A 259 2.39 -20.01 8.19
N VAL A 260 2.70 -20.51 6.99
CA VAL A 260 3.89 -21.35 6.75
C VAL A 260 5.18 -20.62 7.14
N ASP A 261 5.35 -19.36 6.73
CA ASP A 261 6.49 -18.52 7.13
C ASP A 261 6.59 -18.41 8.66
N SER A 262 5.48 -18.11 9.32
CA SER A 262 5.46 -17.88 10.77
C SER A 262 5.71 -19.14 11.59
N PHE A 263 5.09 -20.26 11.20
CA PHE A 263 5.29 -21.56 11.87
C PHE A 263 6.69 -22.11 11.62
N SER A 264 7.34 -21.82 10.48
CA SER A 264 8.75 -22.17 10.25
C SER A 264 9.67 -21.62 11.34
N ARG A 265 9.35 -20.43 11.89
CA ARG A 265 10.12 -19.77 12.95
C ARG A 265 9.92 -20.39 14.33
N ILE A 266 8.72 -20.91 14.59
CA ILE A 266 8.39 -21.62 15.84
C ILE A 266 9.06 -23.00 15.81
N ASN A 267 8.88 -23.75 14.72
CA ASN A 267 9.47 -25.08 14.55
C ASN A 267 11.01 -25.02 14.64
N GLY A 268 11.60 -23.93 14.15
CA GLY A 268 13.04 -23.74 14.26
C GLY A 268 13.56 -23.08 15.52
N TYR A 269 12.71 -22.93 16.54
CA TYR A 269 13.03 -22.28 17.82
C TYR A 269 13.61 -20.87 17.68
N LYS A 270 13.40 -20.21 16.53
CA LYS A 270 13.96 -18.88 16.24
C LYS A 270 13.12 -17.76 16.85
N ASN A 271 11.87 -18.03 17.19
CA ASN A 271 10.94 -17.06 17.78
C ASN A 271 10.00 -17.76 18.77
N HIS A 272 9.55 -17.04 19.80
CA HIS A 272 8.48 -17.52 20.67
C HIS A 272 7.13 -17.38 19.96
N TRP A 273 6.16 -18.21 20.33
CA TRP A 273 4.78 -18.12 19.82
C TRP A 273 4.16 -16.73 20.00
N ARG A 274 4.39 -16.07 21.15
CA ARG A 274 3.94 -14.68 21.41
C ARG A 274 4.54 -13.66 20.43
N ASP A 275 5.80 -13.87 20.02
CA ASP A 275 6.51 -12.95 19.12
C ASP A 275 5.86 -12.96 17.73
N ILE A 276 5.27 -14.10 17.35
CA ILE A 276 4.53 -14.30 16.09
C ILE A 276 3.18 -13.61 16.14
N TRP A 277 2.38 -13.84 17.19
CA TRP A 277 1.07 -13.21 17.36
C TRP A 277 1.15 -11.69 17.34
N VAL A 278 2.09 -11.12 18.08
CA VAL A 278 2.32 -9.66 18.07
C VAL A 278 2.80 -9.19 16.70
N GLY A 279 3.65 -9.98 16.03
CA GLY A 279 4.07 -9.69 14.66
C GLY A 279 2.88 -9.59 13.70
N TRP A 280 1.99 -10.59 13.68
CA TRP A 280 0.77 -10.57 12.86
C TRP A 280 -0.11 -9.36 13.14
N LEU A 281 -0.28 -9.02 14.41
CA LEU A 281 -1.07 -7.87 14.83
C LEU A 281 -0.50 -6.55 14.27
N ILE A 282 0.81 -6.36 14.38
CA ILE A 282 1.51 -5.17 13.85
C ILE A 282 1.31 -5.07 12.34
N GLY A 283 1.58 -6.14 11.59
CA GLY A 283 1.45 -6.13 10.14
C GLY A 283 0.02 -5.90 9.67
N PHE A 284 -0.95 -6.54 10.33
CA PHE A 284 -2.37 -6.36 10.06
C PHE A 284 -2.82 -4.91 10.25
N PHE A 285 -2.52 -4.29 11.40
CA PHE A 285 -2.97 -2.93 11.68
C PHE A 285 -2.33 -1.90 10.75
N ILE A 286 -1.03 -2.02 10.46
CA ILE A 286 -0.36 -1.10 9.54
C ILE A 286 -0.94 -1.22 8.13
N ALA A 287 -1.12 -2.45 7.63
CA ALA A 287 -1.70 -2.67 6.31
C ALA A 287 -3.14 -2.14 6.24
N PHE A 288 -3.97 -2.48 7.23
CA PHE A 288 -5.36 -2.03 7.29
C PHE A 288 -5.47 -0.50 7.36
N PHE A 289 -4.68 0.14 8.23
CA PHE A 289 -4.66 1.60 8.37
C PHE A 289 -4.27 2.30 7.06
N LEU A 290 -3.23 1.83 6.37
CA LEU A 290 -2.79 2.42 5.11
C LEU A 290 -3.78 2.18 3.98
N CYS A 291 -4.33 0.96 3.86
CA CYS A 291 -5.35 0.66 2.87
C CYS A 291 -6.61 1.50 3.10
N HIS A 292 -7.10 1.60 4.33
CA HIS A 292 -8.30 2.37 4.65
C HIS A 292 -8.09 3.88 4.45
N SER A 293 -6.99 4.44 4.98
CA SER A 293 -6.75 5.89 4.94
C SER A 293 -6.33 6.38 3.56
N VAL A 294 -5.60 5.58 2.78
CA VAL A 294 -4.98 6.03 1.53
C VAL A 294 -5.61 5.43 0.28
N LEU A 295 -6.04 4.16 0.30
CA LEU A 295 -6.63 3.52 -0.89
C LEU A 295 -8.12 3.83 -1.00
N CYS A 296 -8.88 3.68 0.08
CA CYS A 296 -10.32 3.95 0.07
C CYS A 296 -10.64 5.45 -0.03
N PHE A 297 -9.81 6.34 0.54
CA PHE A 297 -10.12 7.77 0.60
C PHE A 297 -9.96 8.53 -0.73
N GLN A 298 -9.15 8.05 -1.70
CA GLN A 298 -8.99 8.80 -2.98
C GLN A 298 -9.80 8.25 -4.18
N GLU A 299 -10.62 7.20 -4.03
CA GLU A 299 -11.56 6.82 -5.11
C GLU A 299 -12.83 7.68 -5.15
N VAL A 300 -13.05 8.54 -4.14
CA VAL A 300 -13.99 9.67 -4.23
C VAL A 300 -13.38 10.74 -5.12
N TYR A 301 -13.32 10.46 -6.43
CA TYR A 301 -13.22 11.54 -7.39
C TYR A 301 -14.44 12.42 -7.18
N HIS A 302 -14.20 13.70 -6.89
CA HIS A 302 -15.15 14.74 -7.26
C HIS A 302 -15.51 14.53 -8.73
N GLU A 303 -16.64 13.88 -9.00
CA GLU A 303 -17.45 14.29 -10.12
C GLU A 303 -17.84 15.73 -9.79
N ILE A 304 -17.01 16.67 -10.23
CA ILE A 304 -17.57 17.94 -10.70
C ILE A 304 -18.36 17.50 -11.92
N VAL A 305 -19.61 17.06 -11.69
CA VAL A 305 -20.65 17.12 -12.69
C VAL A 305 -20.61 18.56 -13.11
N GLU A 306 -20.05 18.82 -14.29
CA GLU A 306 -20.34 20.05 -14.99
C GLU A 306 -21.86 20.05 -15.05
N ARG A 307 -22.50 20.96 -14.28
CA ARG A 307 -23.92 21.21 -14.45
C ARG A 307 -24.04 21.60 -15.91
N VAL A 308 -24.42 20.65 -16.75
CA VAL A 308 -25.02 20.99 -18.02
C VAL A 308 -26.22 21.82 -17.60
N ASN A 309 -26.17 23.12 -17.91
CA ASN A 309 -27.35 23.96 -17.83
C ASN A 309 -28.32 23.38 -18.87
N VAL A 310 -29.04 22.33 -18.47
CA VAL A 310 -30.25 21.92 -19.16
C VAL A 310 -31.14 23.13 -19.03
N ILE A 311 -31.39 23.79 -20.16
CA ILE A 311 -32.43 24.81 -20.25
C ILE A 311 -33.69 24.11 -19.76
N GLU A 312 -34.14 24.51 -18.58
CA GLU A 312 -35.35 24.01 -17.96
C GLU A 312 -36.50 24.40 -18.88
N GLU A 313 -36.93 23.48 -19.75
CA GLU A 313 -38.18 23.63 -20.47
C GLU A 313 -39.27 23.73 -19.40
N ARG A 314 -39.76 24.96 -19.21
CA ARG A 314 -40.85 25.32 -18.33
C ARG A 314 -42.13 24.63 -18.82
N LEU A 315 -42.28 23.35 -18.51
CA LEU A 315 -43.54 22.66 -18.67
C LEU A 315 -44.50 23.21 -17.61
N SER A 316 -45.63 23.74 -18.07
CA SER A 316 -46.64 24.34 -17.21
C SER A 316 -47.21 23.29 -16.23
N PRO A 317 -47.57 23.68 -15.01
CA PRO A 317 -48.02 22.76 -13.95
C PRO A 317 -49.30 21.97 -14.32
N PHE A 318 -49.99 22.35 -15.41
CA PHE A 318 -51.16 21.65 -15.93
C PHE A 318 -50.84 20.28 -16.55
N PHE A 319 -49.67 20.11 -17.16
CA PHE A 319 -49.33 18.86 -17.89
C PHE A 319 -48.69 17.77 -17.02
N GLN A 320 -48.43 18.02 -15.73
CA GLN A 320 -47.88 17.00 -14.82
C GLN A 320 -48.83 15.84 -14.50
N TRP A 321 -50.14 16.01 -14.72
CA TRP A 321 -51.13 15.00 -14.33
C TRP A 321 -51.44 13.95 -15.42
N PHE A 322 -51.14 14.26 -16.69
CA PHE A 322 -51.31 13.30 -17.78
C PHE A 322 -50.00 12.57 -18.05
N ARG A 323 -49.90 11.32 -17.59
CA ARG A 323 -48.83 10.40 -18.00
C ARG A 323 -49.03 10.02 -19.48
N LEU A 324 -48.54 10.86 -20.38
CA LEU A 324 -48.47 10.49 -21.80
C LEU A 324 -47.35 9.44 -21.97
N PRO A 325 -47.65 8.28 -22.60
CA PRO A 325 -46.62 7.29 -22.87
C PRO A 325 -45.58 7.89 -23.84
N ARG A 326 -44.29 7.77 -23.52
CA ARG A 326 -43.20 8.21 -24.40
C ARG A 326 -43.19 7.34 -25.66
N VAL A 327 -43.85 7.81 -26.71
CA VAL A 327 -43.64 7.30 -28.06
C VAL A 327 -42.25 7.78 -28.49
N HIS A 328 -41.28 6.87 -28.59
CA HIS A 328 -40.05 7.16 -29.30
C HIS A 328 -40.40 7.24 -30.78
N ALA A 329 -40.42 8.45 -31.35
CA ALA A 329 -40.51 8.61 -32.79
C ALA A 329 -39.21 8.05 -33.41
N PRO A 330 -39.28 7.12 -34.38
CA PRO A 330 -38.12 6.78 -35.18
C PRO A 330 -37.69 8.03 -35.95
N SER A 331 -36.39 8.32 -35.98
CA SER A 331 -35.84 9.43 -36.74
C SER A 331 -36.13 9.22 -38.23
N LEU A 332 -37.08 9.97 -38.78
CA LEU A 332 -37.24 10.14 -40.21
C LEU A 332 -36.00 10.86 -40.72
N LYS A 333 -35.03 10.08 -41.22
CA LYS A 333 -34.22 10.54 -42.35
C LYS A 333 -35.13 10.44 -43.56
N GLU A 334 -35.85 11.51 -43.85
CA GLU A 334 -36.47 11.71 -45.15
C GLU A 334 -35.35 11.86 -46.20
N GLU A 335 -35.32 10.90 -47.13
CA GLU A 335 -34.94 11.16 -48.51
C GLU A 335 -35.79 12.31 -49.06
N TYR A 336 -35.19 13.14 -49.93
CA TYR A 336 -35.63 13.45 -51.29
C TYR A 336 -34.92 14.73 -51.76
N VAL A 337 -33.92 14.59 -52.63
CA VAL A 337 -34.03 14.87 -54.08
C VAL A 337 -33.18 13.84 -54.81
#